data_AF-A0A2G4HZP8-F1
#
_entry.id   AF-A0A2G4HZP8-F1
#
_cell.length_a   1.000
_cell.length_b   1.000
_cell.length_c   1.000
_cell.angle_alpha   90.00
_cell.angle_beta   90.00
_cell.angle_gamma   90.00
#
_symmetry.space_group_name_H-M   'P 1'
#
loop_
_entity.id
_entity.type
_entity.pdbx_description
1 polymer ?
#
loop_
_entity_poly.entity_id
_entity_poly.type
_entity_poly.pdbx_seq_one_letter_code
_entity_poly.pdbx_strand_id
1 'polypeptide(L)' 'MIKPLSYSDLLLYYFGESDLQTTQYINNHISEYKDWSEYLNTIHETTLAMNTLSVLPESTTLSIILEESDSKLYLPI' A
#
# COMPACT_ATOMS: atom_id res chain seq x y z
N MET A 1 -9.55 -34.62 -4.90
CA MET A 1 -9.22 -33.72 -6.02
C MET A 1 -8.34 -32.63 -5.46
N ILE A 2 -7.12 -32.45 -5.99
CA ILE A 2 -6.22 -31.39 -5.56
C ILE A 2 -6.69 -30.12 -6.29
N LYS A 3 -7.23 -29.15 -5.55
CA LYS A 3 -7.63 -27.86 -6.13
C LYS A 3 -6.36 -27.20 -6.72
N PRO A 4 -6.39 -26.68 -7.96
CA PRO A 4 -5.26 -25.95 -8.49
C PRO A 4 -4.98 -24.72 -7.62
N LEU A 5 -3.73 -24.54 -7.21
CA LEU A 5 -3.31 -23.39 -6.41
C LEU A 5 -3.52 -22.10 -7.20
N SER A 6 -4.23 -21.14 -6.64
CA SER A 6 -4.50 -19.84 -7.26
C SER A 6 -3.62 -18.74 -6.67
N TYR A 7 -3.49 -17.60 -7.37
CA TYR A 7 -2.81 -16.41 -6.84
C TYR A 7 -3.45 -15.89 -5.55
N SER A 8 -4.77 -16.07 -5.37
CA SER A 8 -5.44 -15.74 -4.12
C SER A 8 -4.96 -16.61 -2.95
N ASP A 9 -4.66 -17.88 -3.20
CA ASP A 9 -4.13 -18.77 -2.15
C ASP A 9 -2.69 -18.36 -1.77
N LEU A 10 -1.86 -17.92 -2.74
CA LEU A 10 -0.54 -17.34 -2.49
C LEU A 10 -0.62 -16.02 -1.69
N LEU A 11 -1.62 -15.19 -1.98
CA LEU A 11 -1.86 -13.95 -1.24
C LEU A 11 -2.25 -14.24 0.21
N LEU A 12 -3.18 -15.17 0.44
CA LEU A 12 -3.56 -15.61 1.78
C LEU A 12 -2.37 -16.20 2.54
N TYR A 13 -1.54 -17.00 1.85
CA TYR A 13 -0.29 -17.51 2.41
C TYR A 13 0.65 -16.39 2.86
N TYR A 14 0.85 -15.36 2.05
CA TYR A 14 1.70 -14.22 2.40
C TYR A 14 1.23 -13.51 3.69
N PHE A 15 -0.08 -13.36 3.89
CA PHE A 15 -0.65 -12.75 5.08
C PHE A 15 -0.84 -13.71 6.26
N GLY A 16 -0.50 -14.99 6.10
CA GLY A 16 -0.68 -16.01 7.15
C GLY A 16 -2.13 -16.46 7.36
N GLU A 17 -3.01 -16.19 6.40
CA GLU A 17 -4.44 -16.50 6.42
C GLU A 17 -4.79 -17.78 5.61
N SER A 18 -3.79 -18.46 5.05
CA SER A 18 -3.98 -19.72 4.33
C SER A 18 -4.21 -20.91 5.27
N ASP A 19 -4.96 -21.90 4.81
CA ASP A 19 -5.11 -23.16 5.53
C ASP A 19 -3.77 -23.94 5.64
N LEU A 20 -3.71 -24.89 6.58
CA LEU A 20 -2.49 -25.67 6.84
C LEU A 20 -2.03 -26.49 5.64
N GLN A 21 -2.96 -27.08 4.86
CA GLN A 21 -2.61 -27.93 3.72
C GLN A 21 -2.00 -27.10 2.59
N THR A 22 -2.60 -25.94 2.30
CA THR A 22 -2.15 -24.95 1.33
C THR A 22 -0.79 -24.40 1.73
N THR A 23 -0.59 -24.07 3.00
CA THR A 23 0.70 -23.60 3.54
C THR A 23 1.81 -24.64 3.32
N GLN A 24 1.55 -25.90 3.68
CA GLN A 24 2.52 -26.98 3.49
C GLN A 24 2.80 -27.24 2.01
N TYR A 25 1.77 -27.20 1.17
CA TYR A 25 1.92 -27.39 -0.26
C TYR A 25 2.77 -26.30 -0.89
N ILE A 26 2.53 -25.02 -0.56
CA ILE A 26 3.33 -23.90 -1.02
C ILE A 26 4.78 -24.05 -0.55
N ASN A 27 5.02 -24.30 0.74
CA ASN A 27 6.38 -24.45 1.27
C ASN A 27 7.19 -25.56 0.59
N ASN A 28 6.54 -26.67 0.23
CA ASN A 28 7.21 -27.79 -0.40
C ASN A 28 7.55 -27.53 -1.88
N HIS A 29 6.84 -26.63 -2.55
CA HIS A 29 6.98 -26.42 -4.00
C HIS A 29 7.39 -25.00 -4.41
N ILE A 30 7.52 -24.05 -3.46
CA ILE A 30 7.89 -22.66 -3.76
C ILE A 30 9.23 -22.54 -4.49
N SER A 31 10.16 -23.45 -4.24
CA SER A 31 11.46 -23.53 -4.93
C SER A 31 11.37 -24.04 -6.36
N GLU A 32 10.30 -24.77 -6.70
CA GLU A 32 10.08 -25.36 -8.01
C GLU A 32 9.35 -24.40 -8.95
N TYR A 33 8.51 -23.52 -8.40
CA TYR A 33 7.71 -22.55 -9.15
C TYR A 33 8.24 -21.13 -9.00
N LYS A 34 9.13 -20.72 -9.92
CA LYS A 34 9.73 -19.37 -9.96
C LYS A 34 8.66 -18.26 -9.91
N ASP A 35 7.59 -18.41 -10.67
CA ASP A 35 6.48 -17.45 -10.75
C ASP A 35 5.83 -17.17 -9.38
N TRP A 36 5.81 -18.15 -8.46
CA TRP A 36 5.25 -17.96 -7.12
C TRP A 36 6.17 -17.09 -6.26
N SER A 37 7.48 -17.34 -6.32
CA SER A 37 8.46 -16.51 -5.63
C SER A 37 8.48 -15.06 -6.15
N GLU A 38 8.36 -14.87 -7.47
CA GLU A 38 8.27 -13.53 -8.08
C GLU A 38 6.98 -12.81 -7.64
N TYR A 39 5.85 -13.52 -7.60
CA TYR A 39 4.59 -12.97 -7.13
C TYR A 39 4.66 -12.56 -5.64
N LEU A 40 5.21 -13.40 -4.77
CA LEU A 40 5.38 -13.10 -3.35
C LEU A 40 6.33 -11.92 -3.11
N ASN A 41 7.41 -11.82 -3.88
CA ASN A 41 8.30 -10.65 -3.83
C ASN A 41 7.58 -9.37 -4.27
N THR A 42 6.75 -9.43 -5.31
CA THR A 42 5.97 -8.28 -5.78
C THR A 42 4.99 -7.80 -4.71
N ILE A 43 4.30 -8.74 -4.03
CA ILE A 43 3.42 -8.41 -2.90
C ILE A 43 4.23 -7.76 -1.77
N HIS A 44 5.40 -8.30 -1.45
CA HIS A 44 6.27 -7.75 -0.41
C HIS A 44 6.69 -6.31 -0.70
N GLU A 45 7.22 -6.04 -1.89
CA GLU A 45 7.62 -4.70 -2.32
C GLU A 45 6.44 -3.72 -2.34
N THR A 46 5.28 -4.16 -2.84
CA THR A 46 4.07 -3.33 -2.87
C THR A 46 3.61 -2.97 -1.45
N THR A 47 3.63 -3.95 -0.53
CA THR A 47 3.27 -3.74 0.88
C THR A 47 4.23 -2.76 1.56
N LEU A 48 5.54 -2.90 1.31
CA LEU A 48 6.56 -1.97 1.80
C LEU A 48 6.37 -0.55 1.25
N ALA A 49 6.09 -0.41 -0.05
CA ALA A 49 5.84 0.87 -0.68
C ALA A 49 4.60 1.56 -0.08
N MET A 50 3.50 0.82 0.11
CA MET A 50 2.29 1.34 0.76
C MET A 50 2.54 1.78 2.20
N ASN A 51 3.30 1.00 2.96
CA ASN A 51 3.68 1.38 4.33
C ASN A 51 4.53 2.65 4.34
N THR A 52 5.44 2.80 3.38
CA THR A 52 6.29 3.99 3.26
C THR A 52 5.47 5.23 2.90
N LEU A 53 4.52 5.11 1.98
CA LEU A 53 3.59 6.20 1.61
C LEU A 53 2.68 6.60 2.79
N SER A 54 2.29 5.65 3.63
CA SER A 54 1.48 5.90 4.83
C SER A 54 2.24 6.64 5.93
N VAL A 55 3.58 6.66 5.87
CA VAL A 55 4.47 7.28 6.87
C VAL A 55 4.91 8.70 6.45
N LEU A 56 4.34 9.28 5.38
CA LEU A 56 4.61 10.67 5.00
C LEU A 56 3.54 11.64 5.56
N PRO A 57 3.70 12.23 6.76
CA PRO A 57 2.93 13.40 7.14
C PRO A 57 3.71 14.65 6.73
N GLU A 58 3.67 15.05 5.46
CA GLU A 58 3.94 16.44 5.15
C GLU A 58 2.62 17.20 5.10
N SER A 59 2.13 17.53 6.31
CA SER A 59 1.15 18.58 6.52
C SER A 59 1.70 19.87 5.90
N THR A 60 1.32 20.15 4.66
CA THR A 60 1.52 21.45 4.06
C THR A 60 0.49 22.39 4.69
N THR A 61 0.85 23.01 5.81
CA THR A 61 0.08 24.11 6.37
C THR A 61 0.12 25.26 5.36
N LEU A 62 -0.98 25.45 4.62
CA LEU A 62 -1.18 26.62 3.79
C LEU A 62 -1.46 27.82 4.70
N SER A 63 -0.45 28.64 4.93
CA SER A 63 -0.63 29.95 5.57
C SER A 63 -1.33 30.89 4.59
N ILE A 64 -2.64 31.07 4.73
CA ILE A 64 -3.37 32.12 4.02
C ILE A 64 -3.02 33.44 4.71
N ILE A 65 -2.21 34.27 4.05
CA ILE A 65 -2.04 35.68 4.44
C ILE A 65 -3.27 36.43 3.92
N LEU A 66 -4.19 36.80 4.81
CA LEU A 66 -5.22 37.79 4.50
C LEU A 66 -4.55 39.17 4.50
N GLU A 67 -4.36 39.76 3.33
CA GLU A 67 -3.94 41.15 3.21
C GLU A 67 -5.17 42.05 3.44
N GLU A 68 -5.22 42.73 4.58
CA GLU A 68 -6.28 43.70 4.90
C GLU A 68 -6.10 44.93 4.00
N SER A 69 -6.96 45.06 2.99
CA SER A 69 -6.98 46.23 2.11
C SER A 69 -7.62 47.42 2.81
N ASP A 70 -6.79 48.25 3.43
CA ASP A 70 -7.19 49.49 4.12
C ASP A 70 -7.69 50.53 3.09
N SER A 71 -8.99 50.48 2.80
CA SER A 71 -9.65 51.37 1.85
C SER A 71 -9.92 52.72 2.53
N LYS A 72 -8.99 53.67 2.43
CA LYS A 72 -9.23 55.07 2.81
C LYS A 72 -10.35 55.67 1.95
N LEU A 73 -11.55 55.77 2.52
CA LEU A 73 -12.65 56.56 1.99
C LEU A 73 -12.28 58.04 2.01
N TYR A 74 -11.88 58.59 0.86
CA TYR A 74 -11.87 60.04 0.68
C TYR A 74 -13.32 60.51 0.44
N LEU A 75 -13.91 61.16 1.45
CA LEU A 75 -15.13 61.96 1.30
C LEU A 75 -14.76 63.30 0.65
N PRO A 76 -15.35 63.70 -0.48
CA PRO A 76 -15.21 65.05 -1.00
C PRO A 76 -15.99 66.04 -0.11
N ILE A 77 -15.33 67.16 0.22
CA ILE A 77 -15.91 68.35 0.87
C ILE A 77 -16.67 69.16 -0.16
#